data_AF-A0A960Z811-F1
#
_entry.id   AF-A0A960Z811-F1
#
_cell.length_a   1.000
_cell.length_b   1.000
_cell.length_c   1.000
_cell.angle_alpha   90.00
_cell.angle_beta   90.00
_cell.angle_gamma   90.00
#
_symmetry.space_group_name_H-M   'P 1'
#
loop_
_entity.id
_entity.type
_entity.pdbx_description
1 polymer ?
#
loop_
_entity_poly.entity_id
_entity_poly.type
_entity_poly.pdbx_seq_one_letter_code
_entity_poly.pdbx_strand_id
1 'polypeptide(L)'
;MNSTKNELEISLFYKGKYSDYVVFYDLSGEEIYYKYRRNKFDIRAERRVISLVPGYAYRVNGNFIGMYIYKNKAENKLNPIPVYLKKTDVQKENILEKNNTPVLNFIFAKPIFLNQLIY
;
A
#
# COMPACT_ATOMS: atom_id res chain seq x y z
N MET A 1 12.18 -31.09 -12.64
CA MET A 1 12.53 -30.01 -11.70
C MET A 1 11.62 -28.84 -12.01
N ASN A 2 10.77 -28.46 -11.06
CA ASN A 2 9.57 -27.65 -11.30
C ASN A 2 9.92 -26.20 -11.66
N SER A 3 9.53 -25.81 -12.87
CA SER A 3 9.51 -24.43 -13.34
C SER A 3 8.27 -23.70 -12.80
N THR A 4 8.37 -22.37 -12.80
CA THR A 4 7.33 -21.35 -12.57
C THR A 4 6.79 -21.20 -11.15
N LYS A 5 7.62 -20.60 -10.28
CA LYS A 5 7.11 -19.71 -9.24
C LYS A 5 7.23 -18.24 -9.70
N ASN A 6 6.53 -17.90 -10.78
CA ASN A 6 6.27 -16.50 -11.13
C ASN A 6 5.09 -16.00 -10.26
N GLU A 7 5.28 -16.01 -8.94
CA GLU A 7 4.60 -15.03 -8.12
C GLU A 7 5.32 -13.72 -8.45
N LEU A 8 4.69 -12.83 -9.21
CA LEU A 8 5.16 -11.45 -9.36
C LEU A 8 5.22 -10.88 -7.94
N GLU A 9 6.37 -11.01 -7.27
CA GLU A 9 6.65 -10.34 -6.03
C GLU A 9 6.73 -8.87 -6.37
N ILE A 10 5.58 -8.20 -6.28
CA ILE A 10 5.44 -6.80 -6.63
C ILE A 10 6.43 -6.02 -5.76
N SER A 11 7.45 -5.50 -6.43
CA SER A 11 8.43 -4.62 -5.84
C SER A 11 7.80 -3.24 -5.77
N LEU A 12 7.65 -2.71 -4.55
CA LEU A 12 7.09 -1.38 -4.35
C LEU A 12 8.16 -0.43 -3.83
N PHE A 13 8.07 0.82 -4.26
CA PHE A 13 8.96 1.88 -3.83
C PHE A 13 8.36 2.59 -2.63
N TYR A 14 9.17 2.84 -1.60
CA TYR A 14 8.69 3.54 -0.41
C TYR A 14 8.55 5.04 -0.69
N LYS A 15 7.38 5.63 -0.46
CA LYS A 15 7.15 7.09 -0.57
C LYS A 15 7.43 7.80 0.74
N GLY A 16 6.90 7.28 1.85
CA GLY A 16 6.97 7.96 3.15
C GLY A 16 5.86 7.54 4.10
N LYS A 17 5.70 8.30 5.18
CA LYS A 17 4.62 8.12 6.16
C LYS A 17 3.53 9.15 5.89
N TYR A 18 2.27 8.73 5.94
CA TYR A 18 1.11 9.60 5.90
C TYR A 18 0.16 9.23 7.04
N SER A 19 0.14 10.05 8.09
CA SER A 19 -0.60 9.73 9.32
C SER A 19 -0.21 8.35 9.89
N ASP A 20 -1.17 7.44 10.04
CA ASP A 20 -0.98 6.07 10.56
C ASP A 20 -0.59 5.04 9.48
N TYR A 21 -0.24 5.52 8.28
CA TYR A 21 0.10 4.69 7.12
C TYR A 21 1.55 4.90 6.69
N VAL A 22 2.15 3.83 6.18
CA VAL A 22 3.31 3.90 5.28
C VAL A 22 2.79 3.73 3.86
N VAL A 23 3.24 4.61 2.97
CA VAL A 23 2.79 4.66 1.58
C VAL A 23 3.89 4.11 0.69
N PHE A 24 3.51 3.17 -0.14
CA PHE A 24 4.33 2.61 -1.19
C PHE A 24 3.70 2.88 -2.55
N TYR A 25 4.46 2.78 -3.63
CA TYR A 25 3.92 2.90 -4.98
C TYR A 25 4.57 1.90 -5.94
N ASP A 26 3.83 1.51 -6.97
CA ASP A 26 4.31 0.64 -8.04
C ASP A 26 5.06 1.44 -9.13
N LEU A 27 5.52 0.76 -10.19
CA LEU A 27 6.18 1.41 -11.33
C LEU A 27 5.26 2.37 -12.11
N SER A 28 3.94 2.22 -11.98
CA SER A 28 2.93 3.09 -12.59
C SER A 28 2.69 4.36 -11.76
N GLY A 29 3.24 4.43 -10.55
CA GLY A 29 3.00 5.51 -9.59
C GLY A 29 1.68 5.34 -8.81
N GLU A 30 1.03 4.18 -8.88
CA GLU A 30 -0.17 3.89 -8.10
C GLU A 30 0.19 3.64 -6.64
N GLU A 31 -0.45 4.37 -5.73
CA GLU A 31 -0.13 4.33 -4.31
C GLU A 31 -0.91 3.25 -3.56
N ILE A 32 -0.20 2.54 -2.70
CA ILE A 32 -0.73 1.51 -1.83
C ILE A 32 -0.45 1.90 -0.38
N TYR A 33 -1.53 1.93 0.41
CA TYR A 33 -1.49 2.40 1.79
C TYR A 33 -1.46 1.22 2.75
N TYR A 34 -0.42 1.14 3.56
CA TYR A 34 -0.28 0.11 4.60
C TYR A 34 -0.39 0.75 5.98
N LYS A 35 -1.47 0.44 6.70
CA LYS A 35 -1.63 0.85 8.10
C LYS A 35 -0.57 0.15 8.93
N TYR A 36 0.37 0.90 9.51
CA TYR A 36 1.46 0.31 10.29
C TYR A 36 1.28 0.50 11.79
N ARG A 37 0.51 1.50 12.21
CA ARG A 37 0.27 1.83 13.61
C ARG A 37 -1.22 2.02 13.92
N ARG A 38 -1.57 1.88 15.20
CA ARG A 38 -2.95 2.13 15.68
C ARG A 38 -3.25 3.60 15.88
N ASN A 39 -2.24 4.37 16.30
CA ASN A 39 -2.29 5.80 16.55
C ASN A 39 -0.85 6.35 16.62
N LYS A 40 -0.72 7.68 16.77
CA LYS A 40 0.57 8.39 16.84
C LYS A 40 1.52 7.99 17.98
N PHE A 41 1.04 7.29 19.01
CA PHE A 41 1.83 6.90 20.18
C PHE A 41 2.36 5.47 20.12
N ASP A 42 2.10 4.73 19.04
CA ASP A 42 2.57 3.36 18.85
C ASP A 42 4.06 3.32 18.46
N ILE A 43 4.93 3.54 19.45
CA ILE A 43 6.39 3.60 19.28
C ILE A 43 6.95 2.27 18.74
N ARG A 44 6.32 1.14 19.09
CA ARG A 44 6.73 -0.19 18.60
C ARG A 44 6.49 -0.31 17.10
N ALA A 45 5.36 0.20 16.61
CA ALA A 45 5.09 0.28 15.18
C ALA A 45 6.06 1.23 14.46
N GLU A 46 6.34 2.38 15.06
CA GLU A 46 7.27 3.37 14.49
C GLU A 46 8.66 2.77 14.25
N ARG A 47 9.19 2.01 15.21
CA ARG A 47 10.48 1.33 15.09
C ARG A 47 10.55 0.31 13.95
N ARG A 48 9.41 -0.27 13.52
CA ARG A 48 9.40 -1.24 12.40
C ARG A 48 9.60 -0.58 11.04
N VAL A 49 9.27 0.70 10.91
CA VAL A 49 9.27 1.42 9.64
C VAL A 49 10.33 2.52 9.57
N ILE A 50 11.08 2.74 10.65
CA ILE A 50 12.09 3.80 10.75
C ILE A 50 13.26 3.63 9.76
N SER A 51 13.55 2.39 9.37
CA SER A 51 14.62 2.05 8.42
C SER A 51 14.19 2.13 6.96
N LEU A 52 12.94 2.48 6.67
CA LEU A 52 12.47 2.66 5.30
C LEU A 52 13.01 3.97 4.72
N VAL A 53 13.65 3.88 3.57
CA VAL A 53 14.29 5.00 2.87
C VAL A 53 13.45 5.36 1.65
N PRO A 54 12.96 6.62 1.53
CA PRO A 54 12.15 7.03 0.39
C PRO A 54 12.87 6.74 -0.94
N GLY A 55 12.13 6.24 -1.93
CA GLY A 55 12.63 5.87 -3.26
C GLY A 55 13.29 4.50 -3.34
N TYR A 56 13.52 3.80 -2.22
CA TYR A 56 14.08 2.45 -2.26
C TYR A 56 12.99 1.42 -2.56
N ALA A 57 13.38 0.36 -3.28
CA ALA A 57 12.52 -0.77 -3.59
C ALA A 57 12.46 -1.75 -2.41
N TYR A 58 11.25 -2.22 -2.10
CA TYR A 58 10.99 -3.17 -1.05
C TYR A 58 10.05 -4.27 -1.54
N ARG A 59 10.28 -5.48 -1.05
CA ARG A 59 9.28 -6.53 -1.05
C ARG A 59 8.36 -6.31 0.14
N VAL A 60 7.13 -5.87 -0.13
CA VAL A 60 6.17 -5.48 0.90
C VAL A 60 5.12 -6.58 1.07
N ASN A 61 4.77 -6.88 2.33
CA ASN A 61 3.69 -7.80 2.64
C ASN A 61 2.69 -7.13 3.59
N GLY A 62 1.41 -7.33 3.31
CA GLY A 62 0.32 -6.87 4.14
C GLY A 62 -0.97 -7.63 3.86
N ASN A 63 -1.88 -7.57 4.82
CA ASN A 63 -3.21 -8.16 4.69
C ASN A 63 -4.20 -7.09 4.23
N PHE A 64 -4.95 -7.34 3.16
CA PHE A 64 -6.04 -6.45 2.76
C PHE A 64 -7.07 -6.31 3.90
N ILE A 65 -7.37 -5.06 4.28
CA ILE A 65 -8.31 -4.76 5.38
C ILE A 65 -9.51 -3.93 4.94
N GLY A 66 -9.45 -3.32 3.76
CA GLY A 66 -10.50 -2.46 3.25
C GLY A 66 -10.01 -1.54 2.14
N MET A 67 -10.82 -0.55 1.80
CA MET A 67 -10.54 0.33 0.68
C MET A 67 -11.13 1.72 0.91
N TYR A 68 -10.42 2.75 0.47
CA TYR A 68 -10.97 4.10 0.37
C TYR A 68 -11.67 4.25 -0.98
N ILE A 69 -12.93 4.65 -0.94
CA ILE A 69 -13.76 4.89 -2.13
C ILE A 69 -14.03 6.37 -2.26
N TYR A 70 -13.79 6.90 -3.45
CA TYR A 70 -14.01 8.31 -3.79
C TYR A 70 -15.30 8.42 -4.60
N LYS A 71 -16.44 8.47 -3.90
CA LYS A 71 -17.74 8.74 -4.53
C LYS A 71 -17.76 10.18 -5.04
N ASN A 72 -18.21 10.38 -6.28
CA ASN A 72 -18.34 11.66 -6.99
C ASN A 72 -17.04 12.28 -7.55
N LYS A 73 -16.66 11.85 -8.76
CA LYS A 73 -15.95 12.73 -9.73
C LYS A 73 -16.90 13.47 -10.69
N ALA A 74 -18.18 13.09 -10.74
CA ALA A 74 -19.17 13.68 -11.64
C ALA A 74 -19.65 15.08 -11.20
N GLU A 75 -19.48 15.45 -9.93
CA GLU A 75 -19.66 16.82 -9.45
C GLU A 75 -18.27 17.41 -9.25
N ASN A 76 -17.98 18.57 -9.84
CA ASN A 76 -16.74 19.36 -9.72
C ASN A 76 -16.40 19.80 -8.27
N LYS A 77 -16.36 18.88 -7.31
CA LYS A 77 -15.90 19.12 -5.95
C LYS A 77 -14.44 18.74 -5.87
N LEU A 78 -13.60 19.76 -5.62
CA LEU A 78 -12.15 19.69 -5.68
C LEU A 78 -11.49 18.67 -4.75
N ASN A 79 -12.21 18.09 -3.77
CA ASN A 79 -11.72 17.00 -2.91
C ASN A 79 -12.90 16.19 -2.34
N PRO A 80 -13.33 15.07 -2.97
CA PRO A 80 -14.32 14.19 -2.36
C PRO A 80 -13.71 13.56 -1.09
N ILE A 81 -14.42 13.66 0.03
CA ILE A 81 -14.02 12.98 1.28
C ILE A 81 -14.13 11.48 1.02
N PRO A 82 -13.03 10.71 1.10
CA PRO A 82 -13.09 9.28 0.84
C PRO A 82 -13.87 8.55 1.93
N VAL A 83 -14.67 7.58 1.51
CA VAL A 83 -15.38 6.66 2.42
C VAL A 83 -14.56 5.39 2.56
N TYR A 84 -14.23 5.02 3.79
CA TYR A 84 -13.58 3.74 4.06
C TYR A 84 -14.60 2.60 4.10
N LEU A 85 -14.42 1.59 3.24
CA LEU A 85 -15.11 0.31 3.34
C LEU A 85 -14.21 -0.72 4.00
N LYS A 86 -14.75 -1.50 4.96
CA LYS A 86 -14.05 -2.68 5.49
C LYS A 86 -14.02 -3.76 4.42
N LYS A 87 -13.03 -4.67 4.50
CA LYS A 87 -12.90 -5.82 3.58
C LYS A 87 -14.22 -6.58 3.33
N THR A 88 -15.06 -6.73 4.36
CA THR A 88 -16.36 -7.42 4.26
C THR A 88 -17.36 -6.70 3.36
N ASP A 89 -17.21 -5.39 3.20
CA ASP A 89 -18.15 -4.50 2.54
C ASP A 89 -17.65 -4.07 1.15
N VAL A 90 -16.40 -4.44 0.80
CA VAL A 90 -15.81 -4.15 -0.52
C VAL A 90 -16.38 -5.11 -1.57
N GLN A 91 -16.99 -4.55 -2.60
CA GLN A 91 -17.49 -5.30 -3.76
C GLN A 91 -16.46 -5.30 -4.89
N LYS A 92 -16.58 -6.22 -5.85
CA LYS A 92 -15.60 -6.38 -6.94
C LYS A 92 -15.50 -5.12 -7.81
N GLU A 93 -16.63 -4.47 -8.01
CA GLU A 93 -16.78 -3.24 -8.80
C GLU A 93 -15.93 -2.12 -8.19
N ASN A 94 -15.85 -2.07 -6.86
CA ASN A 94 -15.03 -1.07 -6.18
C ASN A 94 -13.53 -1.30 -6.43
N ILE A 95 -13.08 -2.54 -6.60
CA ILE A 95 -11.67 -2.88 -6.87
C ILE A 95 -11.28 -2.48 -8.30
N LEU A 96 -12.23 -2.55 -9.24
CA LEU A 96 -12.01 -2.21 -10.65
C LEU A 96 -12.01 -0.69 -10.90
N GLU A 97 -12.56 0.11 -9.98
CA GLU A 97 -12.56 1.55 -10.07
C GLU A 97 -11.15 2.13 -9.79
N LYS A 98 -10.51 2.66 -10.84
CA LYS A 98 -9.14 3.20 -10.85
C LYS A 98 -8.82 4.25 -9.76
N ASN A 99 -9.84 4.93 -9.22
CA ASN A 99 -9.61 5.97 -8.22
C ASN A 99 -9.66 5.44 -6.78
N ASN A 100 -10.10 4.20 -6.57
CA ASN A 100 -10.22 3.64 -5.24
C ASN A 100 -8.85 3.13 -4.78
N THR A 101 -8.55 3.35 -3.50
CA THR A 101 -7.23 3.06 -2.96
C THR A 101 -7.31 1.90 -1.98
N PRO A 102 -6.71 0.74 -2.29
CA PRO A 102 -6.71 -0.39 -1.39
C PRO A 102 -5.90 -0.08 -0.12
N VAL A 103 -6.38 -0.56 1.01
CA VAL A 103 -5.73 -0.41 2.31
C VAL A 103 -5.37 -1.77 2.86
N LEU A 104 -4.11 -1.91 3.25
CA LEU A 104 -3.56 -3.12 3.84
C LEU A 104 -3.09 -2.86 5.27
N ASN A 105 -3.06 -3.89 6.11
CA ASN A 105 -2.32 -3.86 7.35
C ASN A 105 -0.86 -4.23 7.08
N PHE A 106 0.08 -3.40 7.53
CA PHE A 106 1.51 -3.62 7.31
C PHE A 106 2.01 -4.82 8.12
N ILE A 107 2.71 -5.75 7.47
CA ILE A 107 3.39 -6.86 8.14
C ILE A 107 4.90 -6.62 8.11
N PHE A 108 5.48 -6.51 6.91
CA PHE A 108 6.90 -6.22 6.75
C PHE A 108 7.20 -5.56 5.40
N ALA A 109 8.38 -4.95 5.30
CA ALA A 109 9.02 -4.56 4.06
C ALA A 109 10.48 -4.99 4.13
N LYS A 110 10.93 -5.77 3.14
CA LYS A 110 12.33 -6.20 3.03
C LYS A 110 13.00 -5.43 1.89
N PRO A 111 14.15 -4.77 2.12
CA PRO A 111 14.83 -4.04 1.06
C PRO A 111 15.23 -4.99 -0.06
N ILE A 112 15.08 -4.53 -1.30
CA ILE A 112 15.59 -5.21 -2.48
C ILE A 112 16.87 -4.49 -2.88
N PHE A 113 17.98 -5.22 -2.91
CA PHE A 113 19.27 -4.65 -3.30
C PHE A 113 19.48 -4.80 -4.80
N LEU A 114 20.34 -3.95 -5.38
CA LEU A 114 20.58 -3.91 -6.83
C LEU A 114 21.02 -5.27 -7.41
N ASN A 115 21.81 -6.03 -6.67
CA ASN A 115 22.24 -7.38 -7.05
C ASN A 115 21.09 -8.41 -7.08
N GLN A 116 19.93 -8.08 -6.52
CA GLN A 116 18.71 -8.89 -6.53
C GLN A 116 17.71 -8.42 -7.60
N LEU A 117 17.97 -7.32 -8.30
CA LEU A 117 17.11 -6.79 -9.38
C LEU A 117 17.48 -7.33 -10.77
N ILE A 118 18.70 -7.88 -10.93
CA ILE A 118 19.31 -8.19 -12.24
C ILE A 118 19.39 -9.71 -12.52
N TYR A 119 18.92 -10.56 -11.61
CA TYR A 119 18.93 -12.02 -11.75
C TYR A 119 17.55 -12.64 -11.55
#